data_AF-A0A1V2L6N1-F1
#
_entry.id   AF-A0A1V2L6N1-F1
#
_cell.length_a   1.000
_cell.length_b   1.000
_cell.length_c   1.000
_cell.angle_alpha   90.00
_cell.angle_beta   90.00
_cell.angle_gamma   90.00
#
_symmetry.space_group_name_H-M   'P 1'
#
loop_
_entity.id
_entity.type
_entity.pdbx_description
1 polymer ?
#
loop_
_entity_poly.entity_id
_entity_poly.type
_entity_poly.pdbx_seq_one_letter_code
_entity_poly.pdbx_strand_id
1 'polypeptide(L)'
;MANEDTKDTMSKFVKFLTQYSPCDVSDALVKFGFKNGGFFPNLTRFSPSSTTVVGTAYTVLYAPLDDPRPAVKGGYIDSVPKGSVVCVALVKELQTAGAPYTKVNNALYGGLMSTRAKYLGASGSVVFGRIRDLDEHRALEYPVFAYGVGTTAPGPVVKVVGVNVPIEILVGEGEYQTIEAGDVVVGDENGIVIVPVKKVDEEKLMEYIPKRVEADQLVARDINEGKPAGASQKARRANLMVVDTAYYDLLGIEPTANAADIKKAYRKMSVKLHPDKNRDDPEATEKFQAVSEAYQVLSDDTLRAKYDTQGKEGAVPQQGFEDAGEYFAVIFGGEAFVSYIGELSLLKDITKSAELDEEERQQKEKEKEKEKTEDESKKQQTEESKESKPTASSEHVKTTSHDQSTQQTGPTSQPAESSTDRLMLEHTDTDSKATHTTGETTTTPTEEDLKAKEEQEKEKTKLEEHEEEVRKKREETIETLSKKLIERLSVLTESSYDEECKRSFQSKFQIEANMLKMESFGLDILHTIGKIAELEKLLMGKVLNAAWHGSKYEIQSTLREVCDKVLNDKDEPKFKRVRRAEALILLGDVFAKTTRTKVEQEEAQIFEELVAEATKKKQAK
;
A
#
# COMPACT_ATOMS: atom_id res chain seq x y z
N MET A 1 1.76 16.25 -37.73
CA MET A 1 2.38 16.05 -36.39
C MET A 1 1.48 16.74 -35.36
N ALA A 2 1.92 17.23 -34.20
CA ALA A 2 1.08 17.47 -32.99
C ALA A 2 -0.42 17.89 -33.13
N ASN A 3 -0.80 18.73 -34.11
CA ASN A 3 -2.21 19.11 -34.40
C ASN A 3 -3.03 18.10 -35.25
N GLU A 4 -2.41 17.04 -35.75
CA GLU A 4 -3.06 15.94 -36.47
C GLU A 4 -3.30 14.75 -35.54
N ASP A 5 -2.29 14.41 -34.72
CA ASP A 5 -2.36 13.28 -33.78
C ASP A 5 -3.51 13.47 -32.76
N THR A 6 -3.59 14.66 -32.14
CA THR A 6 -4.70 15.05 -31.23
C THR A 6 -6.07 15.03 -31.91
N LYS A 7 -6.13 15.33 -33.21
CA LYS A 7 -7.37 15.38 -33.99
C LYS A 7 -7.87 13.98 -34.38
N ASP A 8 -6.94 13.06 -34.62
CA ASP A 8 -7.23 11.64 -34.82
C ASP A 8 -7.67 10.97 -33.51
N THR A 9 -7.01 11.26 -32.38
CA THR A 9 -7.45 10.78 -31.04
C THR A 9 -8.86 11.23 -30.70
N MET A 10 -9.18 12.53 -30.80
CA MET A 10 -10.54 13.03 -30.58
C MET A 10 -11.57 12.39 -31.54
N SER A 11 -11.19 12.15 -32.80
CA SER A 11 -12.07 11.45 -33.75
C SER A 11 -12.28 9.97 -33.40
N LYS A 12 -11.33 9.30 -32.73
CA LYS A 12 -11.48 7.94 -32.19
C LYS A 12 -12.37 7.96 -30.95
N PHE A 13 -12.17 8.89 -30.02
CA PHE A 13 -12.96 9.00 -28.78
C PHE A 13 -14.44 9.29 -29.06
N VAL A 14 -14.74 10.28 -29.92
CA VAL A 14 -16.11 10.57 -30.39
C VAL A 14 -16.74 9.34 -31.05
N LYS A 15 -15.98 8.60 -31.87
CA LYS A 15 -16.48 7.38 -32.52
C LYS A 15 -16.71 6.25 -31.52
N PHE A 16 -15.83 6.06 -30.55
CA PHE A 16 -15.97 5.07 -29.48
C PHE A 16 -17.29 5.26 -28.72
N LEU A 17 -17.58 6.51 -28.34
CA LEU A 17 -18.79 6.88 -27.59
C LEU A 17 -20.10 6.66 -28.36
N THR A 18 -20.10 6.50 -29.69
CA THR A 18 -21.33 6.17 -30.46
C THR A 18 -21.91 4.78 -30.14
N GLN A 19 -21.17 3.92 -29.45
CA GLN A 19 -21.57 2.56 -29.10
C GLN A 19 -22.29 2.47 -27.74
N TYR A 20 -22.39 3.58 -27.00
CA TYR A 20 -22.80 3.61 -25.60
C TYR A 20 -23.94 4.61 -25.35
N SER A 21 -24.71 4.39 -24.29
CA SER A 21 -25.75 5.31 -23.83
C SER A 21 -25.13 6.45 -22.98
N PRO A 22 -25.84 7.57 -22.79
CA PRO A 22 -25.46 8.60 -21.82
C PRO A 22 -25.34 8.03 -20.39
N CYS A 23 -26.12 6.99 -20.05
CA CYS A 23 -26.06 6.33 -18.75
C CYS A 23 -24.72 5.61 -18.53
N ASP A 24 -24.22 4.87 -19.53
CA ASP A 24 -22.92 4.18 -19.45
C ASP A 24 -21.76 5.18 -19.27
N VAL A 25 -21.85 6.31 -19.99
CA VAL A 25 -20.89 7.42 -19.90
C VAL A 25 -20.99 8.14 -18.55
N SER A 26 -22.19 8.30 -18.00
CA SER A 26 -22.40 8.86 -16.65
C SER A 26 -21.79 7.98 -15.58
N ASP A 27 -21.99 6.65 -15.65
CA ASP A 27 -21.43 5.69 -14.70
C ASP A 27 -19.90 5.70 -14.69
N ALA A 28 -19.26 5.94 -15.84
CA ALA A 28 -17.83 6.16 -15.94
C ALA A 28 -17.40 7.51 -15.38
N LEU A 29 -18.08 8.60 -15.74
CA LEU A 29 -17.79 9.94 -15.21
C LEU A 29 -17.94 10.00 -13.67
N VAL A 30 -18.89 9.28 -13.08
CA VAL A 30 -19.03 9.14 -11.62
C VAL A 30 -17.82 8.42 -11.00
N LYS A 31 -17.32 7.32 -11.60
CA LYS A 31 -16.08 6.65 -11.15
C LYS A 31 -14.85 7.57 -11.22
N PHE A 32 -14.81 8.50 -12.17
CA PHE A 32 -13.77 9.53 -12.28
C PHE A 32 -14.11 10.86 -11.54
N GLY A 33 -15.01 10.82 -10.56
CA GLY A 33 -15.24 11.91 -9.59
C GLY A 33 -16.29 12.96 -9.99
N PHE A 34 -16.88 12.88 -11.19
CA PHE A 34 -17.95 13.78 -11.61
C PHE A 34 -19.27 13.34 -10.98
N LYS A 35 -19.59 13.89 -9.80
CA LYS A 35 -20.76 13.53 -8.96
C LYS A 35 -22.08 13.35 -9.72
N ASN A 36 -22.34 14.18 -10.73
CA ASN A 36 -23.58 14.19 -11.51
C ASN A 36 -23.45 13.46 -12.86
N GLY A 37 -22.38 12.69 -13.10
CA GLY A 37 -22.17 11.92 -14.33
C GLY A 37 -22.06 12.77 -15.60
N GLY A 38 -21.79 14.07 -15.50
CA GLY A 38 -21.86 15.00 -16.65
C GLY A 38 -23.27 15.21 -17.20
N PHE A 39 -24.32 14.83 -16.47
CA PHE A 39 -25.72 14.92 -16.92
C PHE A 39 -26.24 16.37 -16.94
N PHE A 40 -26.95 16.73 -18.01
CA PHE A 40 -27.64 18.00 -18.18
C PHE A 40 -29.16 17.77 -18.17
N PRO A 41 -29.85 18.09 -17.06
CA PRO A 41 -31.22 17.62 -16.81
C PRO A 41 -32.29 18.37 -17.63
N ASN A 42 -33.52 17.87 -17.54
CA ASN A 42 -34.77 18.49 -18.01
C ASN A 42 -34.91 18.73 -19.54
N LEU A 43 -33.93 18.33 -20.34
CA LEU A 43 -34.00 18.38 -21.80
C LEU A 43 -34.89 17.25 -22.35
N THR A 44 -35.79 17.59 -23.29
CA THR A 44 -36.66 16.65 -24.01
C THR A 44 -36.22 16.50 -25.46
N ARG A 45 -36.17 15.26 -25.95
CA ARG A 45 -35.87 14.93 -27.36
C ARG A 45 -37.12 15.13 -28.24
N PHE A 46 -37.34 16.36 -28.70
CA PHE A 46 -38.53 16.73 -29.49
C PHE A 46 -38.53 16.17 -30.93
N SER A 47 -37.34 15.93 -31.46
CA SER A 47 -37.12 15.25 -32.74
C SER A 47 -36.28 13.99 -32.50
N PRO A 48 -36.90 12.80 -32.48
CA PRO A 48 -36.20 11.54 -32.27
C PRO A 48 -35.54 11.03 -33.56
N SER A 49 -34.49 10.23 -33.39
CA SER A 49 -33.94 9.34 -34.42
C SER A 49 -33.55 8.01 -33.76
N SER A 50 -33.36 6.96 -34.55
CA SER A 50 -32.99 5.61 -34.08
C SER A 50 -31.56 5.49 -33.51
N THR A 51 -30.82 6.59 -33.42
CA THR A 51 -29.40 6.62 -33.04
C THR A 51 -29.16 7.54 -31.84
N THR A 52 -28.18 7.20 -31.00
CA THR A 52 -27.56 8.13 -30.05
C THR A 52 -26.94 9.31 -30.81
N VAL A 53 -27.11 10.53 -30.30
CA VAL A 53 -26.39 11.72 -30.76
C VAL A 53 -25.03 11.74 -30.08
N VAL A 54 -23.96 11.74 -30.87
CA VAL A 54 -22.60 11.95 -30.35
C VAL A 54 -21.85 12.94 -31.24
N GLY A 55 -21.14 13.89 -30.61
CA GLY A 55 -20.32 14.87 -31.33
C GLY A 55 -19.75 15.95 -30.42
N THR A 56 -18.78 16.72 -30.91
CA THR A 56 -18.15 17.81 -30.15
C THR A 56 -19.06 19.03 -30.04
N ALA A 57 -19.07 19.69 -28.89
CA ALA A 57 -19.93 20.84 -28.61
C ALA A 57 -19.50 22.07 -29.42
N TYR A 58 -20.42 22.56 -30.26
CA TYR A 58 -20.33 23.85 -30.93
C TYR A 58 -21.25 24.84 -30.18
N THR A 59 -20.67 25.62 -29.27
CA THR A 59 -21.42 26.40 -28.29
C THR A 59 -21.87 27.77 -28.84
N VAL A 60 -23.08 28.20 -28.49
CA VAL A 60 -23.69 29.45 -28.95
C VAL A 60 -24.41 30.14 -27.79
N LEU A 61 -24.07 31.40 -27.51
CA LEU A 61 -24.61 32.17 -26.39
C LEU A 61 -25.53 33.29 -26.85
N TYR A 62 -26.78 33.27 -26.39
CA TYR A 62 -27.78 34.33 -26.54
C TYR A 62 -27.88 35.20 -25.29
N ALA A 63 -28.05 36.51 -25.49
CA ALA A 63 -28.23 37.50 -24.43
C ALA A 63 -29.35 38.51 -24.81
N PRO A 64 -29.86 39.32 -23.85
CA PRO A 64 -30.80 40.42 -24.12
C PRO A 64 -30.33 41.37 -25.23
N LEU A 65 -31.25 42.09 -25.86
CA LEU A 65 -30.90 43.05 -26.92
C LEU A 65 -30.04 44.21 -26.41
N ASP A 66 -30.20 44.60 -25.16
CA ASP A 66 -29.48 45.65 -24.43
C ASP A 66 -28.15 45.19 -23.80
N ASP A 67 -27.79 43.90 -23.91
CA ASP A 67 -26.47 43.39 -23.48
C ASP A 67 -25.32 44.20 -24.14
N PRO A 68 -24.27 44.62 -23.41
CA PRO A 68 -23.23 45.49 -23.98
C PRO A 68 -22.37 44.80 -25.06
N ARG A 69 -22.41 43.47 -25.19
CA ARG A 69 -21.65 42.75 -26.22
C ARG A 69 -22.25 42.98 -27.62
N PRO A 70 -21.41 43.13 -28.66
CA PRO A 70 -21.89 43.23 -30.02
C PRO A 70 -22.57 41.93 -30.45
N ALA A 71 -23.59 42.04 -31.30
CA ALA A 71 -24.16 40.87 -31.95
C ALA A 71 -23.12 40.20 -32.87
N VAL A 72 -23.04 38.87 -32.84
CA VAL A 72 -22.20 38.10 -33.77
C VAL A 72 -22.64 38.39 -35.21
N LYS A 73 -21.67 38.71 -36.07
CA LYS A 73 -21.92 39.05 -37.47
C LYS A 73 -22.03 37.79 -38.32
N GLY A 74 -23.13 37.65 -39.07
CA GLY A 74 -23.44 36.44 -39.84
C GLY A 74 -24.20 35.39 -39.02
N GLY A 75 -24.76 34.40 -39.71
CA GLY A 75 -25.43 33.27 -39.05
C GLY A 75 -24.40 32.29 -38.47
N TYR A 76 -24.42 32.04 -37.16
CA TYR A 76 -23.56 31.01 -36.56
C TYR A 76 -23.76 29.64 -37.21
N ILE A 77 -25.00 29.37 -37.63
CA ILE A 77 -25.42 28.09 -38.23
C ILE A 77 -24.70 27.77 -39.55
N ASP A 78 -24.11 28.75 -40.23
CA ASP A 78 -23.31 28.55 -41.45
C ASP A 78 -21.89 28.05 -41.19
N SER A 79 -21.43 28.11 -39.93
CA SER A 79 -20.06 27.79 -39.49
C SER A 79 -20.00 26.56 -38.59
N VAL A 80 -21.05 25.74 -38.56
CA VAL A 80 -21.13 24.51 -37.73
C VAL A 80 -20.21 23.42 -38.30
N PRO A 81 -19.27 22.87 -37.50
CA PRO A 81 -18.39 21.78 -37.95
C PRO A 81 -19.15 20.47 -38.21
N LYS A 82 -18.69 19.71 -39.20
CA LYS A 82 -19.14 18.32 -39.41
C LYS A 82 -18.83 17.47 -38.18
N GLY A 83 -19.80 16.67 -37.72
CA GLY A 83 -19.69 15.83 -36.53
C GLY A 83 -19.81 16.57 -35.19
N SER A 84 -20.15 17.86 -35.21
CA SER A 84 -20.44 18.63 -33.98
C SER A 84 -21.91 18.52 -33.55
N VAL A 85 -22.18 18.85 -32.29
CA VAL A 85 -23.52 19.08 -31.75
C VAL A 85 -23.66 20.56 -31.45
N VAL A 86 -24.70 21.22 -31.98
CA VAL A 86 -24.93 22.65 -31.74
C VAL A 86 -25.53 22.84 -30.34
N CYS A 87 -24.80 23.47 -29.43
CA CYS A 87 -25.21 23.71 -28.05
C CYS A 87 -25.60 25.18 -27.86
N VAL A 88 -26.90 25.47 -27.87
CA VAL A 88 -27.44 26.82 -27.75
C VAL A 88 -27.89 27.09 -26.31
N ALA A 89 -27.42 28.18 -25.70
CA ALA A 89 -27.81 28.59 -24.36
C ALA A 89 -28.07 30.09 -24.25
N LEU A 90 -28.73 30.48 -23.15
CA LEU A 90 -28.94 31.86 -22.74
C LEU A 90 -27.95 32.24 -21.62
N VAL A 91 -27.67 33.53 -21.46
CA VAL A 91 -26.97 34.06 -20.28
C VAL A 91 -27.72 33.71 -18.97
N LYS A 92 -26.96 33.60 -17.86
CA LYS A 92 -27.44 33.11 -16.55
C LYS A 92 -28.70 33.82 -16.07
N GLU A 93 -28.78 35.13 -16.31
CA GLU A 93 -29.85 36.02 -15.86
C GLU A 93 -31.21 35.67 -16.50
N LEU A 94 -31.20 34.95 -17.62
CA LEU A 94 -32.39 34.50 -18.35
C LEU A 94 -32.76 33.01 -18.10
N GLN A 95 -32.08 32.32 -17.18
CA GLN A 95 -32.36 30.94 -16.80
C GLN A 95 -33.18 30.86 -15.49
N THR A 96 -33.79 29.70 -15.20
CA THR A 96 -34.52 29.43 -13.94
C THR A 96 -34.29 27.99 -13.49
N ALA A 97 -34.19 27.74 -12.18
CA ALA A 97 -34.02 26.38 -11.65
C ALA A 97 -35.29 25.53 -11.81
N GLY A 98 -36.47 26.15 -11.72
CA GLY A 98 -37.76 25.51 -12.02
C GLY A 98 -38.15 25.60 -13.50
N ALA A 99 -38.99 24.68 -13.94
CA ALA A 99 -39.63 24.70 -15.27
C ALA A 99 -40.34 26.05 -15.51
N PRO A 100 -40.23 26.65 -16.71
CA PRO A 100 -39.73 26.09 -17.97
C PRO A 100 -38.22 26.28 -18.20
N TYR A 101 -37.43 26.47 -17.13
CA TYR A 101 -35.96 26.58 -17.13
C TYR A 101 -35.37 27.82 -17.85
N THR A 102 -36.21 28.62 -18.49
CA THR A 102 -35.86 29.88 -19.13
C THR A 102 -36.95 30.95 -18.92
N LYS A 103 -36.51 32.20 -18.81
CA LYS A 103 -37.37 33.40 -18.79
C LYS A 103 -37.80 33.84 -20.19
N VAL A 104 -37.27 33.21 -21.25
CA VAL A 104 -37.57 33.56 -22.65
C VAL A 104 -38.67 32.66 -23.21
N ASN A 105 -39.76 33.27 -23.70
CA ASN A 105 -40.87 32.56 -24.33
C ASN A 105 -40.67 32.30 -25.83
N ASN A 106 -39.79 33.06 -26.48
CA ASN A 106 -39.44 32.92 -27.88
C ASN A 106 -38.55 31.67 -28.09
N ALA A 107 -38.68 31.04 -29.26
CA ALA A 107 -37.79 29.96 -29.64
C ALA A 107 -36.42 30.52 -30.08
N LEU A 108 -35.34 29.88 -29.63
CA LEU A 108 -33.96 30.24 -29.99
C LEU A 108 -33.53 29.61 -31.32
N TYR A 109 -34.21 28.53 -31.72
CA TYR A 109 -33.81 27.65 -32.82
C TYR A 109 -35.05 27.07 -33.53
N GLY A 110 -34.97 26.85 -34.83
CA GLY A 110 -36.09 26.48 -35.71
C GLY A 110 -35.66 25.66 -36.93
N GLY A 111 -36.60 25.21 -37.75
CA GLY A 111 -36.39 24.11 -38.71
C GLY A 111 -35.36 24.41 -39.80
N LEU A 112 -35.33 25.65 -40.32
CA LEU A 112 -34.26 26.13 -41.21
C LEU A 112 -32.85 25.98 -40.61
N MET A 113 -32.71 26.03 -39.29
CA MET A 113 -31.42 25.87 -38.61
C MET A 113 -30.99 24.40 -38.59
N SER A 114 -31.92 23.47 -38.34
CA SER A 114 -31.71 22.04 -38.52
C SER A 114 -31.39 21.67 -39.97
N THR A 115 -32.08 22.28 -40.94
CA THR A 115 -31.79 22.08 -42.38
C THR A 115 -30.33 22.40 -42.69
N ARG A 116 -29.82 23.54 -42.17
CA ARG A 116 -28.44 23.97 -42.39
C ARG A 116 -27.43 23.13 -41.60
N ALA A 117 -27.72 22.80 -40.34
CA ALA A 117 -26.86 21.95 -39.52
C ALA A 117 -26.75 20.52 -40.08
N LYS A 118 -27.85 19.91 -40.52
CA LYS A 118 -27.84 18.60 -41.20
C LYS A 118 -27.07 18.66 -42.52
N TYR A 119 -27.22 19.73 -43.31
CA TYR A 119 -26.44 19.95 -44.54
C TYR A 119 -24.92 19.99 -44.27
N LEU A 120 -24.50 20.66 -43.19
CA LEU A 120 -23.08 20.71 -42.77
C LEU A 120 -22.60 19.41 -42.10
N GLY A 121 -23.50 18.44 -41.87
CA GLY A 121 -23.19 17.15 -41.28
C GLY A 121 -22.99 17.20 -39.76
N ALA A 122 -23.69 18.09 -39.05
CA ALA A 122 -23.79 18.06 -37.59
C ALA A 122 -24.56 16.82 -37.10
N SER A 123 -24.21 16.29 -35.92
CA SER A 123 -24.82 15.08 -35.33
C SER A 123 -26.19 15.34 -34.69
N GLY A 124 -26.45 16.57 -34.26
CA GLY A 124 -27.68 16.97 -33.58
C GLY A 124 -27.58 18.37 -32.97
N SER A 125 -28.61 18.80 -32.26
CA SER A 125 -28.65 20.10 -31.57
C SER A 125 -29.28 20.00 -30.17
N VAL A 126 -28.72 20.73 -29.21
CA VAL A 126 -29.15 20.83 -27.82
C VAL A 126 -29.42 22.30 -27.49
N VAL A 127 -30.63 22.62 -27.05
CA VAL A 127 -31.11 23.99 -26.85
C VAL A 127 -31.58 24.18 -25.41
N PHE A 128 -30.75 24.83 -24.61
CA PHE A 128 -31.06 25.26 -23.24
C PHE A 128 -32.01 26.47 -23.25
N GLY A 129 -33.23 26.22 -23.73
CA GLY A 129 -34.28 27.17 -24.03
C GLY A 129 -35.39 26.50 -24.84
N ARG A 130 -36.02 27.26 -25.75
CA ARG A 130 -37.16 26.78 -26.55
C ARG A 130 -36.79 26.58 -28.02
N ILE A 131 -37.43 25.60 -28.66
CA ILE A 131 -37.41 25.41 -30.12
C ILE A 131 -38.78 25.65 -30.75
N ARG A 132 -38.84 25.80 -32.06
CA ARG A 132 -40.08 25.83 -32.84
C ARG A 132 -39.94 24.96 -34.10
N ASP A 133 -40.97 24.94 -34.94
CA ASP A 133 -40.96 24.25 -36.25
C ASP A 133 -40.76 22.71 -36.12
N LEU A 134 -41.47 22.09 -35.16
CA LEU A 134 -41.30 20.68 -34.76
C LEU A 134 -41.32 19.68 -35.91
N ASP A 135 -42.26 19.83 -36.83
CA ASP A 135 -42.47 18.84 -37.88
C ASP A 135 -41.42 18.99 -39.01
N GLU A 136 -40.77 20.16 -39.13
CA GLU A 136 -39.57 20.32 -39.98
C GLU A 136 -38.40 19.51 -39.41
N HIS A 137 -38.12 19.60 -38.09
CA HIS A 137 -37.06 18.81 -37.44
C HIS A 137 -37.23 17.31 -37.63
N ARG A 138 -38.49 16.84 -37.51
CA ARG A 138 -38.87 15.44 -37.62
C ARG A 138 -38.83 14.95 -39.07
N ALA A 139 -39.33 15.73 -40.02
CA ALA A 139 -39.21 15.43 -41.45
C ALA A 139 -37.75 15.44 -41.94
N LEU A 140 -36.87 16.18 -41.26
CA LEU A 140 -35.42 16.13 -41.45
C LEU A 140 -34.76 14.95 -40.73
N GLU A 141 -35.46 14.15 -39.92
CA GLU A 141 -34.90 13.11 -39.03
C GLU A 141 -33.70 13.61 -38.20
N TYR A 142 -33.68 14.92 -37.90
CA TYR A 142 -32.52 15.58 -37.29
C TYR A 142 -32.72 15.68 -35.77
N PRO A 143 -31.81 15.13 -34.94
CA PRO A 143 -32.00 15.11 -33.50
C PRO A 143 -31.96 16.51 -32.87
N VAL A 144 -33.03 16.88 -32.18
CA VAL A 144 -33.13 18.16 -31.46
C VAL A 144 -33.66 17.95 -30.04
N PHE A 145 -32.88 18.40 -29.07
CA PHE A 145 -33.18 18.40 -27.64
C PHE A 145 -33.45 19.83 -27.15
N ALA A 146 -34.46 20.04 -26.30
CA ALA A 146 -34.74 21.35 -25.72
C ALA A 146 -35.47 21.27 -24.37
N TYR A 147 -35.45 22.35 -23.59
CA TYR A 147 -36.32 22.47 -22.39
C TYR A 147 -37.80 22.59 -22.73
N GLY A 148 -38.14 23.03 -23.95
CA GLY A 148 -39.52 23.18 -24.37
C GLY A 148 -39.67 23.76 -25.77
N VAL A 149 -40.89 24.18 -26.06
CA VAL A 149 -41.28 24.72 -27.38
C VAL A 149 -41.80 26.15 -27.31
N GLY A 150 -41.80 26.82 -28.45
CA GLY A 150 -42.37 28.14 -28.71
C GLY A 150 -42.73 28.29 -30.20
N THR A 151 -43.09 29.50 -30.61
CA THR A 151 -43.49 29.80 -32.01
C THR A 151 -42.79 31.06 -32.55
N THR A 152 -42.72 32.11 -31.73
CA THR A 152 -42.06 33.38 -32.07
C THR A 152 -40.55 33.22 -32.19
N ALA A 153 -39.95 33.83 -33.22
CA ALA A 153 -38.51 33.89 -33.44
C ALA A 153 -37.79 34.69 -32.32
N PRO A 154 -36.47 34.53 -32.12
CA PRO A 154 -35.77 35.10 -30.96
C PRO A 154 -35.41 36.60 -31.12
N GLY A 155 -35.25 37.07 -32.36
CA GLY A 155 -34.71 38.40 -32.67
C GLY A 155 -35.38 39.62 -32.00
N PRO A 156 -36.69 39.62 -31.67
CA PRO A 156 -37.31 40.73 -30.94
C PRO A 156 -36.94 40.81 -29.45
N VAL A 157 -36.27 39.81 -28.87
CA VAL A 157 -35.98 39.74 -27.42
C VAL A 157 -34.53 39.37 -27.06
N VAL A 158 -33.84 38.58 -27.90
CA VAL A 158 -32.45 38.17 -27.66
C VAL A 158 -31.61 38.13 -28.94
N LYS A 159 -30.30 38.37 -28.79
CA LYS A 159 -29.28 38.36 -29.84
C LYS A 159 -28.16 37.36 -29.49
N VAL A 160 -27.47 36.84 -30.50
CA VAL A 160 -26.27 36.00 -30.29
C VAL A 160 -25.09 36.90 -29.99
N VAL A 161 -24.42 36.68 -28.86
CA VAL A 161 -23.25 37.46 -28.39
C VAL A 161 -21.95 36.65 -28.31
N GLY A 162 -22.01 35.34 -28.53
CA GLY A 162 -20.83 34.48 -28.55
C GLY A 162 -21.05 33.17 -29.31
N VAL A 163 -19.98 32.66 -29.90
CA VAL A 163 -19.89 31.38 -30.62
C VAL A 163 -18.55 30.75 -30.25
N ASN A 164 -18.53 29.44 -29.98
CA ASN A 164 -17.40 28.72 -29.39
C ASN A 164 -16.87 29.35 -28.07
N VAL A 165 -17.77 29.98 -27.31
CA VAL A 165 -17.53 30.50 -25.96
C VAL A 165 -18.01 29.50 -24.90
N PRO A 166 -17.43 29.46 -23.69
CA PRO A 166 -18.02 28.70 -22.60
C PRO A 166 -19.48 29.14 -22.35
N ILE A 167 -20.38 28.18 -22.20
CA ILE A 167 -21.78 28.42 -21.81
C ILE A 167 -22.04 27.76 -20.46
N GLU A 168 -22.77 28.45 -19.59
CA GLU A 168 -23.00 28.03 -18.21
C GLU A 168 -24.49 27.79 -18.00
N ILE A 169 -24.85 26.56 -17.61
CA ILE A 169 -26.22 26.08 -17.49
C ILE A 169 -26.55 25.90 -16.01
N LEU A 170 -27.62 26.54 -15.55
CA LEU A 170 -28.22 26.37 -14.22
C LEU A 170 -28.91 25.00 -14.18
N VAL A 171 -28.39 24.07 -13.38
CA VAL A 171 -28.89 22.68 -13.26
C VAL A 171 -29.56 22.38 -11.93
N GLY A 172 -29.41 23.28 -10.96
CA GLY A 172 -30.02 23.22 -9.62
C GLY A 172 -30.15 24.62 -9.03
N GLU A 173 -30.55 24.74 -7.76
CA GLU A 173 -30.63 26.07 -7.10
C GLU A 173 -29.24 26.63 -6.82
N GLY A 174 -28.77 27.54 -7.69
CA GLY A 174 -27.44 28.14 -7.63
C GLY A 174 -26.32 27.27 -8.25
N GLU A 175 -26.61 26.01 -8.59
CA GLU A 175 -25.65 25.10 -9.21
C GLU A 175 -25.56 25.31 -10.73
N TYR A 176 -24.35 25.61 -11.22
CA TYR A 176 -24.05 25.76 -12.65
C TYR A 176 -23.08 24.68 -13.14
N GLN A 177 -23.34 24.12 -14.31
CA GLN A 177 -22.37 23.34 -15.09
C GLN A 177 -21.94 24.11 -16.33
N THR A 178 -20.65 24.06 -16.66
CA THR A 178 -20.06 24.73 -17.84
C THR A 178 -19.85 23.74 -18.97
N ILE A 179 -20.19 24.15 -20.20
CA ILE A 179 -19.88 23.44 -21.45
C ILE A 179 -18.88 24.30 -22.22
N GLU A 180 -17.74 23.74 -22.59
CA GLU A 180 -16.74 24.39 -23.43
C GLU A 180 -16.85 23.91 -24.89
N ALA A 181 -16.38 24.74 -25.82
CA ALA A 181 -16.33 24.35 -27.23
C ALA A 181 -15.32 23.21 -27.43
N GLY A 182 -15.79 22.08 -27.94
CA GLY A 182 -15.01 20.85 -28.11
C GLY A 182 -15.36 19.72 -27.14
N ASP A 183 -16.06 19.96 -26.03
CA ASP A 183 -16.52 18.91 -25.11
C ASP A 183 -17.42 17.90 -25.83
N VAL A 184 -17.37 16.61 -25.50
CA VAL A 184 -18.16 15.59 -26.24
C VAL A 184 -19.55 15.46 -25.64
N VAL A 185 -20.57 15.74 -26.46
CA VAL A 185 -21.99 15.55 -26.11
C VAL A 185 -22.41 14.14 -26.49
N VAL A 186 -23.13 13.46 -25.60
CA VAL A 186 -23.74 12.14 -25.79
C VAL A 186 -25.22 12.23 -25.39
N GLY A 187 -26.15 11.77 -26.24
CA GLY A 187 -27.59 11.96 -26.00
C GLY A 187 -28.53 10.95 -26.65
N ASP A 188 -29.49 10.43 -25.90
CA ASP A 188 -30.50 9.47 -26.36
C ASP A 188 -31.90 9.80 -25.78
N GLU A 189 -32.72 8.80 -25.43
CA GLU A 189 -34.03 9.04 -24.80
C GLU A 189 -33.95 9.38 -23.30
N ASN A 190 -32.84 9.08 -22.62
CA ASN A 190 -32.61 9.36 -21.20
C ASN A 190 -32.23 10.83 -20.95
N GLY A 191 -31.75 11.54 -21.97
CA GLY A 191 -31.37 12.96 -21.90
C GLY A 191 -30.01 13.23 -22.54
N ILE A 192 -29.28 14.22 -22.01
CA ILE A 192 -27.96 14.65 -22.47
C ILE A 192 -26.91 14.48 -21.37
N VAL A 193 -25.76 13.94 -21.74
CA VAL A 193 -24.52 13.92 -20.95
C VAL A 193 -23.43 14.61 -21.75
N ILE A 194 -22.55 15.35 -21.07
CA ILE A 194 -21.43 16.04 -21.70
C ILE A 194 -20.14 15.67 -20.97
N VAL A 195 -19.19 15.15 -21.74
CA VAL A 195 -17.86 14.77 -21.29
C VAL A 195 -16.95 16.00 -21.36
N PRO A 196 -16.50 16.57 -20.23
CA PRO A 196 -15.66 17.77 -20.23
C PRO A 196 -14.21 17.39 -20.57
N VAL A 197 -13.86 17.45 -21.85
CA VAL A 197 -12.65 16.84 -22.45
C VAL A 197 -11.39 17.25 -21.70
N LYS A 198 -11.25 18.54 -21.33
CA LYS A 198 -10.08 19.08 -20.64
C LYS A 198 -9.92 18.63 -19.18
N LYS A 199 -10.87 17.85 -18.64
CA LYS A 199 -10.95 17.43 -17.23
C LYS A 199 -11.04 15.91 -17.08
N VAL A 200 -11.04 15.16 -18.18
CA VAL A 200 -11.11 13.70 -18.19
C VAL A 200 -9.86 13.11 -18.84
N ASP A 201 -9.61 11.85 -18.52
CA ASP A 201 -8.63 11.02 -19.21
C ASP A 201 -9.38 10.15 -20.23
N GLU A 202 -9.28 10.50 -21.52
CA GLU A 202 -10.01 9.82 -22.60
C GLU A 202 -9.69 8.32 -22.68
N GLU A 203 -8.44 7.94 -22.39
CA GLU A 203 -7.98 6.54 -22.46
C GLU A 203 -8.57 5.73 -21.31
N LYS A 204 -8.56 6.27 -20.07
CA LYS A 204 -9.23 5.62 -18.92
C LYS A 204 -10.74 5.51 -19.09
N LEU A 205 -11.40 6.47 -19.74
CA LEU A 205 -12.83 6.35 -20.09
C LEU A 205 -13.05 5.24 -21.14
N MET A 206 -12.21 5.17 -22.18
CA MET A 206 -12.28 4.11 -23.20
C MET A 206 -12.01 2.71 -22.64
N GLU A 207 -11.19 2.59 -21.59
CA GLU A 207 -10.92 1.32 -20.92
C GLU A 207 -12.01 0.90 -19.92
N TYR A 208 -12.60 1.85 -19.18
CA TYR A 208 -13.57 1.55 -18.12
C TYR A 208 -14.99 1.27 -18.64
N ILE A 209 -15.47 2.07 -19.60
CA ILE A 209 -16.86 1.96 -20.12
C ILE A 209 -17.20 0.54 -20.62
N PRO A 210 -16.36 -0.15 -21.43
CA PRO A 210 -16.69 -1.49 -21.94
C PRO A 210 -16.79 -2.52 -20.80
N LYS A 211 -15.85 -2.48 -19.85
CA LYS A 211 -15.82 -3.38 -18.68
C LYS A 211 -17.05 -3.17 -17.79
N ARG A 212 -17.51 -1.92 -17.63
CA ARG A 212 -18.75 -1.58 -16.89
C ARG A 212 -19.99 -2.13 -17.58
N VAL A 213 -20.11 -1.92 -18.89
CA VAL A 213 -21.24 -2.41 -19.69
C VAL A 213 -21.30 -3.94 -19.69
N GLU A 214 -20.16 -4.64 -19.82
CA GLU A 214 -20.12 -6.10 -19.72
C GLU A 214 -20.55 -6.59 -18.32
N ALA A 215 -20.01 -6.00 -17.25
CA ALA A 215 -20.41 -6.35 -15.89
C ALA A 215 -21.92 -6.19 -15.67
N ASP A 216 -22.53 -5.15 -16.22
CA ASP A 216 -23.97 -4.90 -16.07
C ASP A 216 -24.83 -5.83 -16.94
N GLN A 217 -24.35 -6.25 -18.11
CA GLN A 217 -24.97 -7.34 -18.88
C GLN A 217 -24.91 -8.68 -18.12
N LEU A 218 -23.82 -8.95 -17.39
CA LEU A 218 -23.71 -10.13 -16.52
C LEU A 218 -24.63 -10.03 -15.30
N VAL A 219 -24.77 -8.85 -14.67
CA VAL A 219 -25.76 -8.60 -13.60
C VAL A 219 -27.19 -8.81 -14.11
N ALA A 220 -27.52 -8.29 -15.28
CA ALA A 220 -28.84 -8.48 -15.89
C ALA A 220 -29.13 -9.98 -16.17
N ARG A 221 -28.13 -10.73 -16.64
CA ARG A 221 -28.22 -12.19 -16.82
C ARG A 221 -28.44 -12.90 -15.48
N ASP A 222 -27.64 -12.58 -14.46
CA ASP A 222 -27.78 -13.16 -13.13
C ASP A 222 -29.19 -12.92 -12.53
N ILE A 223 -29.74 -11.71 -12.69
CA ILE A 223 -31.09 -11.36 -12.25
C ILE A 223 -32.16 -12.15 -13.04
N ASN A 224 -32.00 -12.30 -14.35
CA ASN A 224 -32.91 -13.10 -15.18
C ASN A 224 -32.83 -14.61 -14.86
N GLU A 225 -31.70 -15.08 -14.33
CA GLU A 225 -31.52 -16.42 -13.75
C GLU A 225 -32.05 -16.53 -12.30
N GLY A 226 -32.66 -15.47 -11.75
CA GLY A 226 -33.29 -15.45 -10.44
C GLY A 226 -32.36 -15.12 -9.26
N LYS A 227 -31.11 -14.69 -9.50
CA LYS A 227 -30.17 -14.32 -8.43
C LYS A 227 -30.48 -12.92 -7.88
N PRO A 228 -30.26 -12.65 -6.57
CA PRO A 228 -30.50 -11.34 -6.00
C PRO A 228 -29.65 -10.23 -6.65
N ALA A 229 -30.29 -9.12 -7.02
CA ALA A 229 -29.64 -8.02 -7.74
C ALA A 229 -28.41 -7.46 -7.01
N GLY A 230 -28.51 -7.14 -5.72
CA GLY A 230 -27.39 -6.58 -4.95
C GLY A 230 -26.20 -7.53 -4.77
N ALA A 231 -26.46 -8.84 -4.66
CA ALA A 231 -25.40 -9.86 -4.61
C ALA A 231 -24.69 -9.98 -5.97
N SER A 232 -25.47 -9.98 -7.05
CA SER A 232 -24.97 -10.04 -8.43
C SER A 232 -24.15 -8.79 -8.77
N GLN A 233 -24.63 -7.60 -8.41
CA GLN A 233 -23.91 -6.34 -8.55
C GLN A 233 -22.57 -6.36 -7.79
N LYS A 234 -22.56 -6.79 -6.52
CA LYS A 234 -21.31 -6.88 -5.75
C LYS A 234 -20.31 -7.86 -6.38
N ALA A 235 -20.77 -9.01 -6.87
CA ALA A 235 -19.91 -10.01 -7.49
C ALA A 235 -19.34 -9.55 -8.84
N ARG A 236 -20.18 -9.02 -9.74
CA ARG A 236 -19.76 -8.64 -11.11
C ARG A 236 -19.00 -7.31 -11.19
N ARG A 237 -19.27 -6.37 -10.28
CA ARG A 237 -18.66 -5.03 -10.30
C ARG A 237 -17.44 -4.90 -9.37
N ALA A 238 -17.04 -5.93 -8.62
CA ALA A 238 -15.90 -5.86 -7.71
C ALA A 238 -14.61 -5.40 -8.41
N ASN A 239 -14.30 -5.98 -9.57
CA ASN A 239 -13.11 -5.66 -10.36
C ASN A 239 -13.13 -4.26 -10.99
N LEU A 240 -14.26 -3.54 -10.89
CA LEU A 240 -14.43 -2.15 -11.32
C LEU A 240 -14.32 -1.14 -10.16
N MET A 241 -14.36 -1.62 -8.92
CA MET A 241 -14.23 -0.77 -7.73
C MET A 241 -12.77 -0.37 -7.49
N VAL A 242 -11.85 -1.30 -7.73
CA VAL A 242 -10.40 -1.09 -7.71
C VAL A 242 -9.97 -0.04 -8.76
N VAL A 243 -8.91 0.74 -8.49
CA VAL A 243 -8.35 1.74 -9.41
C VAL A 243 -7.18 1.20 -10.24
N ASP A 244 -6.42 0.24 -9.71
CA ASP A 244 -5.29 -0.42 -10.36
C ASP A 244 -5.32 -1.92 -10.01
N THR A 245 -5.31 -2.81 -11.01
CA THR A 245 -5.32 -4.26 -10.78
C THR A 245 -3.93 -4.88 -10.68
N ALA A 246 -2.85 -4.13 -10.94
CA ALA A 246 -1.51 -4.68 -11.13
C ALA A 246 -1.01 -5.59 -10.00
N TYR A 247 -1.28 -5.28 -8.72
CA TYR A 247 -0.90 -6.15 -7.60
C TYR A 247 -1.74 -7.43 -7.52
N TYR A 248 -3.03 -7.36 -7.87
CA TYR A 248 -3.90 -8.54 -7.97
C TYR A 248 -3.48 -9.44 -9.13
N ASP A 249 -3.14 -8.83 -10.28
CA ASP A 249 -2.63 -9.51 -11.48
C ASP A 249 -1.25 -10.16 -11.25
N LEU A 250 -0.33 -9.46 -10.55
CA LEU A 250 1.00 -9.97 -10.17
C LEU A 250 0.92 -11.21 -9.26
N LEU A 251 -0.02 -11.22 -8.31
CA LEU A 251 -0.30 -12.39 -7.47
C LEU A 251 -1.14 -13.45 -8.21
N GLY A 252 -1.86 -13.08 -9.27
CA GLY A 252 -2.72 -13.97 -10.06
C GLY A 252 -4.03 -14.31 -9.35
N ILE A 253 -4.69 -13.30 -8.78
CA ILE A 253 -5.92 -13.40 -7.98
C ILE A 253 -6.91 -12.30 -8.35
N GLU A 254 -8.18 -12.52 -8.03
CA GLU A 254 -9.24 -11.51 -8.20
C GLU A 254 -9.21 -10.44 -7.09
N PRO A 255 -9.61 -9.19 -7.37
CA PRO A 255 -9.94 -8.18 -6.37
C PRO A 255 -10.85 -8.61 -5.21
N THR A 256 -11.65 -9.67 -5.39
CA THR A 256 -12.50 -10.26 -4.33
C THR A 256 -11.76 -11.20 -3.37
N ALA A 257 -10.45 -11.45 -3.56
CA ALA A 257 -9.68 -12.38 -2.75
C ALA A 257 -9.66 -12.01 -1.27
N ASN A 258 -9.76 -13.01 -0.38
CA ASN A 258 -9.56 -12.83 1.06
C ASN A 258 -8.06 -12.94 1.41
N ALA A 259 -7.71 -12.59 2.66
CA ALA A 259 -6.33 -12.61 3.13
C ALA A 259 -5.63 -13.99 3.00
N ALA A 260 -6.36 -15.09 3.13
CA ALA A 260 -5.80 -16.44 2.95
C ALA A 260 -5.48 -16.75 1.49
N ASP A 261 -6.33 -16.33 0.55
CA ASP A 261 -6.06 -16.43 -0.89
C ASP A 261 -4.87 -15.56 -1.30
N ILE A 262 -4.76 -14.33 -0.77
CA ILE A 262 -3.63 -13.42 -0.99
C ILE A 262 -2.32 -14.03 -0.47
N LYS A 263 -2.31 -14.52 0.77
CA LYS A 263 -1.16 -15.22 1.39
C LYS A 263 -0.77 -16.48 0.62
N LYS A 264 -1.74 -17.23 0.08
CA LYS A 264 -1.52 -18.42 -0.76
C LYS A 264 -0.95 -18.07 -2.14
N ALA A 265 -1.44 -16.99 -2.75
CA ALA A 265 -0.99 -16.51 -4.05
C ALA A 265 0.44 -15.95 -4.00
N TYR A 266 0.76 -15.17 -2.97
CA TYR A 266 2.13 -14.72 -2.70
C TYR A 266 3.09 -15.90 -2.51
N ARG A 267 2.77 -16.86 -1.63
CA ARG A 267 3.56 -18.10 -1.46
C ARG A 267 3.84 -18.80 -2.80
N LYS A 268 2.87 -18.84 -3.72
CA LYS A 268 3.01 -19.43 -5.07
C LYS A 268 3.88 -18.59 -6.01
N MET A 269 3.70 -17.28 -6.06
CA MET A 269 4.42 -16.41 -7.01
C MET A 269 5.86 -16.14 -6.58
N SER A 270 6.14 -15.99 -5.28
CA SER A 270 7.50 -15.84 -4.76
C SER A 270 8.38 -17.06 -5.05
N VAL A 271 7.82 -18.28 -5.01
CA VAL A 271 8.51 -19.52 -5.40
C VAL A 271 8.75 -19.58 -6.92
N LYS A 272 7.88 -18.98 -7.73
CA LYS A 272 7.98 -18.95 -9.20
C LYS A 272 9.00 -17.92 -9.70
N LEU A 273 8.98 -16.72 -9.13
CA LEU A 273 9.75 -15.56 -9.59
C LEU A 273 11.04 -15.32 -8.78
N HIS A 274 11.40 -16.22 -7.87
CA HIS A 274 12.62 -16.10 -7.07
C HIS A 274 13.88 -15.88 -7.94
N PRO A 275 14.76 -14.91 -7.63
CA PRO A 275 15.92 -14.60 -8.48
C PRO A 275 16.91 -15.76 -8.60
N ASP A 276 17.07 -16.56 -7.53
CA ASP A 276 18.00 -17.70 -7.55
C ASP A 276 17.49 -18.91 -8.36
N LYS A 277 16.22 -18.88 -8.81
CA LYS A 277 15.66 -19.83 -9.79
C LYS A 277 15.67 -19.30 -11.22
N ASN A 278 15.53 -17.99 -11.40
CA ASN A 278 15.47 -17.32 -12.70
C ASN A 278 16.77 -16.55 -12.98
N ARG A 279 17.94 -17.16 -12.67
CA ARG A 279 19.26 -16.50 -12.72
C ARG A 279 19.67 -15.98 -14.11
N ASP A 280 19.09 -16.55 -15.15
CA ASP A 280 19.34 -16.18 -16.55
C ASP A 280 18.41 -15.03 -17.02
N ASP A 281 17.43 -14.63 -16.20
CA ASP A 281 16.55 -13.48 -16.41
C ASP A 281 17.05 -12.29 -15.55
N PRO A 282 17.61 -11.22 -16.17
CA PRO A 282 18.16 -10.09 -15.43
C PRO A 282 17.09 -9.31 -14.64
N GLU A 283 15.82 -9.42 -15.02
CA GLU A 283 14.70 -8.73 -14.36
C GLU A 283 14.14 -9.55 -13.17
N ALA A 284 14.66 -10.74 -12.88
CA ALA A 284 14.09 -11.63 -11.87
C ALA A 284 14.07 -11.02 -10.45
N THR A 285 15.06 -10.20 -10.10
CA THR A 285 15.09 -9.43 -8.83
C THR A 285 13.93 -8.45 -8.75
N GLU A 286 13.68 -7.70 -9.83
CA GLU A 286 12.62 -6.70 -9.92
C GLU A 286 11.23 -7.36 -9.90
N LYS A 287 11.07 -8.48 -10.62
CA LYS A 287 9.85 -9.31 -10.62
C LYS A 287 9.54 -9.89 -9.23
N PHE A 288 10.56 -10.25 -8.45
CA PHE A 288 10.40 -10.72 -7.08
C PHE A 288 10.05 -9.58 -6.10
N GLN A 289 10.68 -8.41 -6.27
CA GLN A 289 10.37 -7.21 -5.49
C GLN A 289 8.91 -6.77 -5.72
N ALA A 290 8.47 -6.67 -6.97
CA ALA A 290 7.08 -6.31 -7.32
C ALA A 290 6.03 -7.25 -6.72
N VAL A 291 6.33 -8.56 -6.61
CA VAL A 291 5.45 -9.55 -5.96
C VAL A 291 5.45 -9.44 -4.43
N SER A 292 6.57 -9.05 -3.84
CA SER A 292 6.69 -8.79 -2.39
C SER A 292 5.93 -7.53 -1.99
N GLU A 293 6.10 -6.46 -2.78
CA GLU A 293 5.39 -5.19 -2.65
C GLU A 293 3.88 -5.37 -2.82
N ALA A 294 3.45 -6.12 -3.85
CA ALA A 294 2.05 -6.47 -4.08
C ALA A 294 1.44 -7.22 -2.88
N TYR A 295 2.18 -8.14 -2.27
CA TYR A 295 1.71 -8.82 -1.06
C TYR A 295 1.61 -7.86 0.13
N GLN A 296 2.64 -7.06 0.42
CA GLN A 296 2.65 -6.12 1.54
C GLN A 296 1.47 -5.14 1.50
N VAL A 297 1.14 -4.61 0.31
CA VAL A 297 0.01 -3.69 0.14
C VAL A 297 -1.34 -4.42 0.19
N LEU A 298 -1.46 -5.63 -0.35
CA LEU A 298 -2.74 -6.37 -0.37
C LEU A 298 -3.03 -7.16 0.92
N SER A 299 -2.02 -7.45 1.76
CA SER A 299 -2.21 -8.18 3.02
C SER A 299 -2.72 -7.31 4.17
N ASP A 300 -2.47 -6.00 4.13
CA ASP A 300 -3.00 -5.04 5.10
C ASP A 300 -4.29 -4.40 4.57
N ASP A 301 -5.39 -4.51 5.31
CA ASP A 301 -6.71 -4.00 4.88
C ASP A 301 -6.72 -2.47 4.66
N THR A 302 -5.84 -1.70 5.32
CA THR A 302 -5.75 -0.24 5.20
C THR A 302 -4.95 0.18 3.95
N LEU A 303 -3.82 -0.49 3.69
CA LEU A 303 -3.03 -0.28 2.48
C LEU A 303 -3.79 -0.77 1.24
N ARG A 304 -4.48 -1.91 1.34
CA ARG A 304 -5.37 -2.42 0.30
C ARG A 304 -6.51 -1.45 0.00
N ALA A 305 -7.19 -0.91 1.00
CA ALA A 305 -8.24 0.09 0.79
C ALA A 305 -7.73 1.39 0.13
N LYS A 306 -6.48 1.80 0.40
CA LYS A 306 -5.82 2.90 -0.33
C LYS A 306 -5.52 2.51 -1.77
N TYR A 307 -4.96 1.31 -1.99
CA TYR A 307 -4.65 0.80 -3.33
C TYR A 307 -5.90 0.70 -4.21
N ASP A 308 -6.97 0.12 -3.68
CA ASP A 308 -8.26 0.00 -4.36
C ASP A 308 -8.87 1.36 -4.74
N THR A 309 -8.51 2.45 -4.04
CA THR A 309 -9.08 3.80 -4.26
C THR A 309 -8.12 4.82 -4.89
N GLN A 310 -6.81 4.57 -4.91
CA GLN A 310 -5.78 5.52 -5.36
C GLN A 310 -4.70 4.89 -6.26
N GLY A 311 -4.70 3.56 -6.42
CA GLY A 311 -3.67 2.81 -7.15
C GLY A 311 -2.32 2.78 -6.44
N LYS A 312 -1.29 2.27 -7.13
CA LYS A 312 0.07 2.07 -6.59
C LYS A 312 0.64 3.29 -5.87
N GLU A 313 0.59 4.47 -6.51
CA GLU A 313 1.22 5.70 -6.00
C GLU A 313 0.62 6.22 -4.68
N GLY A 314 -0.64 5.90 -4.36
CA GLY A 314 -1.30 6.31 -3.11
C GLY A 314 -1.21 5.28 -1.98
N ALA A 315 -0.76 4.06 -2.26
CA ALA A 315 -0.73 2.94 -1.30
C ALA A 315 0.66 2.67 -0.71
N VAL A 316 1.72 2.85 -1.50
CA VAL A 316 3.09 2.57 -1.07
C VAL A 316 3.62 3.68 -0.16
N PRO A 317 4.18 3.38 1.03
CA PRO A 317 4.81 4.38 1.88
C PRO A 317 6.00 5.05 1.18
N GLN A 318 6.11 6.39 1.26
CA GLN A 318 7.22 7.16 0.64
C GLN A 318 8.62 6.80 1.16
N GLN A 319 8.71 6.03 2.26
CA GLN A 319 9.94 5.61 2.89
C GLN A 319 10.34 4.16 2.53
N GLY A 320 9.54 3.47 1.70
CA GLY A 320 9.76 2.06 1.34
C GLY A 320 9.34 1.07 2.44
N PHE A 321 9.67 -0.21 2.21
CA PHE A 321 9.54 -1.29 3.20
C PHE A 321 10.92 -1.86 3.49
N GLU A 322 11.49 -1.56 4.67
CA GLU A 322 12.81 -2.04 5.10
C GLU A 322 12.77 -2.61 6.52
N ASP A 323 12.89 -3.94 6.64
CA ASP A 323 13.67 -4.61 7.70
C ASP A 323 13.84 -6.11 7.37
N ALA A 324 15.08 -6.61 7.43
CA ALA A 324 15.37 -8.04 7.30
C ALA A 324 14.98 -8.83 8.57
N GLY A 325 14.96 -8.19 9.73
CA GLY A 325 14.47 -8.74 11.00
C GLY A 325 12.98 -9.06 10.98
N GLU A 326 12.14 -8.14 10.50
CA GLU A 326 10.70 -8.38 10.31
C GLU A 326 10.43 -9.49 9.28
N TYR A 327 11.16 -9.51 8.16
CA TYR A 327 11.08 -10.61 7.19
C TYR A 327 11.44 -11.96 7.83
N PHE A 328 12.41 -12.00 8.75
CA PHE A 328 12.76 -13.20 9.50
C PHE A 328 11.66 -13.60 10.51
N ALA A 329 11.13 -12.66 11.29
CA ALA A 329 10.06 -12.90 12.26
C ALA A 329 8.76 -13.42 11.60
N VAL A 330 8.42 -12.91 10.41
CA VAL A 330 7.29 -13.40 9.59
C VAL A 330 7.53 -14.82 9.04
N ILE A 331 8.78 -15.22 8.80
CA ILE A 331 9.13 -16.56 8.30
C ILE A 331 9.21 -17.61 9.41
N PHE A 332 9.69 -17.27 10.61
CA PHE A 332 9.94 -18.24 11.69
C PHE A 332 8.97 -18.17 12.87
N GLY A 333 8.21 -17.07 13.02
CA GLY A 333 7.15 -16.93 14.01
C GLY A 333 5.78 -17.01 13.37
N GLY A 334 5.41 -15.95 12.63
CA GLY A 334 4.07 -15.79 12.07
C GLY A 334 2.99 -15.48 13.12
N GLU A 335 2.03 -14.62 12.77
CA GLU A 335 1.05 -14.04 13.71
C GLU A 335 0.31 -15.07 14.58
N ALA A 336 -0.02 -16.24 14.02
CA ALA A 336 -0.77 -17.28 14.73
C ALA A 336 -0.01 -17.79 15.99
N PHE A 337 1.32 -17.85 15.94
CA PHE A 337 2.16 -18.27 17.06
C PHE A 337 2.48 -17.15 18.07
N VAL A 338 2.29 -15.87 17.72
CA VAL A 338 2.53 -14.73 18.66
C VAL A 338 1.73 -14.88 19.94
N SER A 339 0.54 -15.47 19.87
CA SER A 339 -0.30 -15.76 21.04
C SER A 339 0.22 -16.88 21.97
N TYR A 340 1.24 -17.64 21.55
CA TYR A 340 1.83 -18.78 22.26
C TYR A 340 3.28 -18.54 22.69
N ILE A 341 4.10 -17.90 21.85
CA ILE A 341 5.55 -17.72 22.07
C ILE A 341 6.01 -16.25 22.09
N GLY A 342 5.12 -15.30 21.74
CA GLY A 342 5.49 -13.90 21.51
C GLY A 342 5.98 -13.67 20.07
N GLU A 343 6.43 -12.44 19.80
CA GLU A 343 7.19 -12.15 18.57
C GLU A 343 8.64 -12.60 18.75
N LEU A 344 9.26 -13.13 17.69
CA LEU A 344 10.67 -13.51 17.70
C LEU A 344 11.52 -12.28 17.40
N SER A 345 12.21 -11.75 18.39
CA SER A 345 13.01 -10.52 18.27
C SER A 345 14.51 -10.78 18.27
N LEU A 346 14.99 -11.93 18.75
CA LEU A 346 16.41 -12.23 18.99
C LEU A 346 17.34 -11.85 17.82
N LEU A 347 16.95 -12.12 16.57
CA LEU A 347 17.80 -11.79 15.41
C LEU A 347 17.84 -10.27 15.13
N LYS A 348 16.72 -9.58 15.32
CA LYS A 348 16.58 -8.12 15.17
C LYS A 348 17.34 -7.38 16.29
N ASP A 349 17.22 -7.88 17.52
CA ASP A 349 17.92 -7.33 18.69
C ASP A 349 19.44 -7.54 18.58
N ILE A 350 19.91 -8.72 18.15
CA ILE A 350 21.36 -8.96 17.93
C ILE A 350 21.92 -8.04 16.83
N THR A 351 21.21 -7.86 15.71
CA THR A 351 21.64 -6.93 14.65
C THR A 351 21.70 -5.50 15.16
N LYS A 352 20.65 -5.01 15.82
CA LYS A 352 20.58 -3.64 16.33
C LYS A 352 21.62 -3.37 17.44
N SER A 353 21.89 -4.33 18.32
CA SER A 353 22.96 -4.21 19.32
C SER A 353 24.36 -4.17 18.68
N ALA A 354 24.59 -4.90 17.58
CA ALA A 354 25.85 -4.83 16.84
C ALA A 354 26.04 -3.46 16.14
N GLU A 355 24.97 -2.92 15.56
CA GLU A 355 24.96 -1.58 14.96
C GLU A 355 25.26 -0.49 16.00
N LEU A 356 24.66 -0.58 17.19
CA LEU A 356 24.88 0.36 18.31
C LEU A 356 26.30 0.28 18.89
N ASP A 357 26.87 -0.92 19.02
CA ASP A 357 28.28 -1.12 19.42
C ASP A 357 29.25 -0.54 18.37
N GLU A 358 28.94 -0.64 17.07
CA GLU A 358 29.73 -0.01 16.01
C GLU A 358 29.59 1.53 16.00
N GLU A 359 28.37 2.08 16.17
CA GLU A 359 28.17 3.53 16.36
C GLU A 359 28.98 4.06 17.55
N GLU A 360 28.89 3.39 18.71
CA GLU A 360 29.60 3.79 19.92
C GLU A 360 31.11 3.75 19.76
N ARG A 361 31.66 2.77 19.02
CA ARG A 361 33.10 2.71 18.69
C ARG A 361 33.51 3.89 17.82
N GLN A 362 32.79 4.14 16.73
CA GLN A 362 33.08 5.27 15.85
C GLN A 362 32.95 6.63 16.58
N GLN A 363 32.03 6.76 17.54
CA GLN A 363 31.89 7.97 18.34
C GLN A 363 33.06 8.15 19.32
N LYS A 364 33.44 7.08 20.05
CA LYS A 364 34.59 7.08 20.97
C LYS A 364 35.93 7.28 20.26
N GLU A 365 36.03 6.95 18.97
CA GLU A 365 37.19 7.30 18.12
C GLU A 365 37.21 8.78 17.73
N LYS A 366 36.06 9.34 17.27
CA LYS A 366 35.94 10.77 16.94
C LYS A 366 36.16 11.68 18.15
N GLU A 367 35.80 11.24 19.35
CA GLU A 367 36.07 11.95 20.60
C GLU A 367 37.58 11.94 20.95
N LYS A 368 38.27 10.80 20.76
CA LYS A 368 39.74 10.70 20.93
C LYS A 368 40.53 11.49 19.89
N GLU A 369 40.00 11.69 18.68
CA GLU A 369 40.59 12.62 17.72
C GLU A 369 40.43 14.08 18.17
N LYS A 370 39.25 14.47 18.68
CA LYS A 370 39.02 15.81 19.24
C LYS A 370 39.95 16.13 20.42
N GLU A 371 40.06 15.24 21.40
CA GLU A 371 40.97 15.41 22.54
C GLU A 371 42.43 15.65 22.11
N LYS A 372 42.91 14.92 21.09
CA LYS A 372 44.25 15.14 20.54
C LYS A 372 44.41 16.54 19.93
N THR A 373 43.42 17.02 19.16
CA THR A 373 43.48 18.39 18.61
C THR A 373 43.38 19.47 19.69
N GLU A 374 42.70 19.24 20.82
CA GLU A 374 42.67 20.18 21.95
C GLU A 374 43.97 20.18 22.77
N ASP A 375 44.65 19.03 22.91
CA ASP A 375 45.96 18.96 23.58
C ASP A 375 47.10 19.52 22.70
N GLU A 376 47.05 19.34 21.37
CA GLU A 376 47.97 20.02 20.45
C GLU A 376 47.79 21.54 20.44
N SER A 377 46.54 22.04 20.43
CA SER A 377 46.28 23.48 20.45
C SER A 377 46.58 24.13 21.80
N LYS A 378 46.56 23.39 22.92
CA LYS A 378 47.13 23.84 24.20
C LYS A 378 48.66 23.93 24.17
N LYS A 379 49.36 23.01 23.49
CA LYS A 379 50.83 23.04 23.39
C LYS A 379 51.35 24.24 22.58
N GLN A 380 50.63 24.67 21.54
CA GLN A 380 51.07 25.75 20.64
C GLN A 380 51.05 27.18 21.24
N GLN A 381 50.56 27.39 22.47
CA GLN A 381 50.63 28.71 23.14
C GLN A 381 51.90 28.95 23.98
N THR A 382 52.84 28.00 24.06
CA THR A 382 53.97 28.09 25.00
C THR A 382 55.35 28.36 24.36
N GLU A 383 55.52 28.18 23.05
CA GLU A 383 56.84 28.21 22.38
C GLU A 383 56.94 29.14 21.15
N GLU A 384 56.66 30.45 21.32
CA GLU A 384 57.13 31.44 20.34
C GLU A 384 57.68 32.73 20.99
N SER A 385 58.87 32.64 21.62
CA SER A 385 59.62 33.84 22.02
C SER A 385 61.14 33.66 22.12
N LYS A 386 61.86 33.62 20.98
CA LYS A 386 63.09 34.43 20.74
C LYS A 386 63.76 34.31 19.35
N GLU A 387 64.30 35.45 18.92
CA GLU A 387 65.54 35.64 18.11
C GLU A 387 65.62 35.23 16.61
N SER A 388 64.91 36.03 15.80
CA SER A 388 65.51 36.93 14.77
C SER A 388 66.51 36.43 13.70
N LYS A 389 66.03 36.47 12.43
CA LYS A 389 66.52 37.24 11.22
C LYS A 389 68.04 37.46 10.95
N PRO A 390 68.48 37.64 9.68
CA PRO A 390 67.73 37.74 8.38
C PRO A 390 68.32 36.76 7.30
N THR A 391 68.29 36.87 5.96
CA THR A 391 67.96 37.94 4.96
C THR A 391 67.68 37.36 3.54
N ALA A 392 67.06 38.18 2.67
CA ALA A 392 67.30 38.31 1.21
C ALA A 392 66.98 37.17 0.20
N SER A 393 65.77 37.28 -0.40
CA SER A 393 65.51 37.43 -1.86
C SER A 393 65.66 36.29 -2.90
N SER A 394 64.67 36.28 -3.82
CA SER A 394 64.69 35.84 -5.23
C SER A 394 64.39 34.36 -5.56
N GLU A 395 63.13 34.14 -5.99
CA GLU A 395 62.66 33.39 -7.18
C GLU A 395 63.64 32.42 -7.91
N HIS A 396 63.23 31.21 -8.34
CA HIS A 396 62.33 31.03 -9.51
C HIS A 396 61.83 29.56 -9.73
N VAL A 397 60.58 29.41 -10.19
CA VAL A 397 60.11 28.53 -11.29
C VAL A 397 60.40 26.99 -11.32
N LYS A 398 59.35 26.23 -10.98
CA LYS A 398 58.73 25.06 -11.68
C LYS A 398 59.39 23.67 -11.86
N THR A 399 58.43 22.72 -11.95
CA THR A 399 58.35 21.49 -12.78
C THR A 399 58.92 20.17 -12.27
N THR A 400 57.97 19.29 -11.95
CA THR A 400 58.05 17.85 -11.69
C THR A 400 58.24 17.00 -12.96
N SER A 401 58.85 15.83 -12.75
CA SER A 401 58.71 14.57 -13.50
C SER A 401 58.77 13.44 -12.43
N HIS A 402 57.98 12.36 -12.47
CA HIS A 402 58.16 11.14 -13.28
C HIS A 402 59.57 10.51 -13.10
N ASP A 403 59.74 9.20 -12.84
CA ASP A 403 58.79 8.06 -12.95
C ASP A 403 59.26 6.78 -12.18
N GLN A 404 58.42 5.72 -12.16
CA GLN A 404 58.71 4.27 -12.06
C GLN A 404 59.49 3.70 -10.83
N SER A 405 58.99 2.65 -10.12
CA SER A 405 58.94 1.19 -10.47
C SER A 405 60.33 0.52 -10.46
N THR A 406 60.63 -0.54 -9.69
CA THR A 406 60.12 -1.94 -9.76
C THR A 406 60.25 -2.67 -8.40
N GLN A 407 59.44 -3.68 -8.02
CA GLN A 407 59.55 -5.14 -8.28
C GLN A 407 60.98 -5.74 -8.19
N GLN A 408 61.24 -6.96 -7.69
CA GLN A 408 60.41 -8.10 -7.22
C GLN A 408 61.17 -8.86 -6.06
N THR A 409 60.89 -10.05 -5.50
CA THR A 409 60.44 -11.41 -5.95
C THR A 409 59.82 -12.19 -4.74
N GLY A 410 59.50 -13.50 -4.87
CA GLY A 410 59.22 -14.47 -3.78
C GLY A 410 60.33 -15.56 -3.64
N PRO A 411 60.08 -16.84 -3.20
CA PRO A 411 58.77 -17.50 -3.00
C PRO A 411 58.65 -18.62 -1.89
N THR A 412 57.44 -19.19 -1.74
CA THR A 412 57.06 -20.59 -1.32
C THR A 412 57.25 -21.13 0.12
N SER A 413 56.15 -21.52 0.80
CA SER A 413 55.89 -22.87 1.41
C SER A 413 54.55 -22.98 2.20
N GLN A 414 54.14 -24.20 2.57
CA GLN A 414 52.87 -24.66 3.22
C GLN A 414 53.12 -26.03 3.92
N PRO A 415 52.18 -26.67 4.67
CA PRO A 415 51.07 -26.21 5.53
C PRO A 415 51.04 -26.92 6.94
N ALA A 416 50.11 -26.57 7.86
CA ALA A 416 49.75 -27.37 9.07
C ALA A 416 48.40 -26.95 9.72
N GLU A 417 47.91 -27.73 10.70
CA GLU A 417 46.58 -27.63 11.34
C GLU A 417 46.61 -27.16 12.82
N SER A 418 45.48 -26.60 13.31
CA SER A 418 44.97 -26.63 14.71
C SER A 418 43.68 -25.77 14.75
N SER A 419 42.46 -26.25 15.06
CA SER A 419 41.86 -26.97 16.20
C SER A 419 41.12 -26.04 17.18
N THR A 420 40.10 -26.59 17.85
CA THR A 420 39.06 -25.84 18.59
C THR A 420 39.45 -25.49 20.02
N ASP A 421 38.89 -24.41 20.57
CA ASP A 421 38.68 -24.31 22.02
C ASP A 421 37.26 -23.82 22.37
N ARG A 422 36.81 -24.12 23.60
CA ARG A 422 35.40 -24.19 23.99
C ARG A 422 35.18 -23.70 25.42
N LEU A 423 34.78 -22.44 25.57
CA LEU A 423 34.43 -21.87 26.87
C LEU A 423 33.01 -22.28 27.30
N MET A 424 32.95 -23.21 28.26
CA MET A 424 31.78 -23.44 29.11
C MET A 424 31.95 -22.54 30.34
N LEU A 425 30.89 -21.87 30.82
CA LEU A 425 30.85 -21.37 32.20
C LEU A 425 30.07 -22.35 33.07
N GLU A 426 30.67 -22.74 34.19
CA GLU A 426 30.07 -23.57 35.22
C GLU A 426 30.15 -22.80 36.54
N HIS A 427 29.00 -22.55 37.19
CA HIS A 427 28.93 -21.84 38.46
C HIS A 427 28.71 -22.84 39.60
N THR A 428 29.46 -22.66 40.69
CA THR A 428 29.24 -23.34 41.98
C THR A 428 29.33 -22.34 43.12
N ASP A 429 28.28 -22.22 43.92
CA ASP A 429 28.24 -21.37 45.12
C ASP A 429 29.15 -21.90 46.24
N THR A 430 29.63 -21.01 47.14
CA THR A 430 29.38 -21.12 48.60
C THR A 430 29.95 -19.95 49.45
N ASP A 431 29.03 -19.11 49.94
CA ASP A 431 28.80 -18.69 51.35
C ASP A 431 29.96 -18.33 52.34
N SER A 432 29.69 -17.26 53.11
CA SER A 432 29.98 -17.05 54.55
C SER A 432 31.21 -16.31 55.12
N LYS A 433 30.88 -15.15 55.73
CA LYS A 433 31.27 -14.66 57.09
C LYS A 433 32.73 -14.27 57.44
N ALA A 434 33.01 -12.99 57.20
CA ALA A 434 33.49 -11.96 58.14
C ALA A 434 34.11 -12.31 59.52
N THR A 435 35.23 -11.63 59.82
CA THR A 435 35.65 -11.18 61.17
C THR A 435 36.43 -9.84 61.10
N HIS A 436 36.33 -9.01 62.15
CA HIS A 436 37.20 -7.84 62.41
C HIS A 436 38.60 -8.31 62.94
N THR A 437 39.66 -7.52 63.19
CA THR A 437 39.94 -6.06 63.33
C THR A 437 41.45 -5.86 62.93
N THR A 438 42.18 -4.74 62.94
CA THR A 438 42.15 -3.41 63.62
C THR A 438 43.08 -2.43 62.90
N GLY A 439 42.92 -1.11 63.10
CA GLY A 439 44.00 -0.11 62.93
C GLY A 439 43.66 1.08 62.03
N GLU A 440 43.58 2.27 62.61
CA GLU A 440 43.40 3.54 61.89
C GLU A 440 44.73 4.08 61.33
N THR A 441 44.66 4.83 60.23
CA THR A 441 45.11 6.24 60.22
C THR A 441 44.28 7.00 59.19
N THR A 442 43.71 8.14 59.59
CA THR A 442 42.80 8.95 58.78
C THR A 442 43.51 9.89 57.82
N THR A 443 43.07 9.91 56.56
CA THR A 443 43.00 11.13 55.75
C THR A 443 41.58 11.25 55.22
N THR A 444 40.94 12.39 55.47
CA THR A 444 39.57 12.66 55.04
C THR A 444 39.60 13.21 53.60
N PRO A 445 38.84 12.62 52.65
CA PRO A 445 38.53 13.29 51.40
C PRO A 445 37.76 14.59 51.65
N THR A 446 37.87 15.52 50.72
CA THR A 446 37.23 16.84 50.74
C THR A 446 35.82 16.78 50.15
N GLU A 447 34.98 17.81 50.37
CA GLU A 447 33.61 17.85 49.81
C GLU A 447 33.59 17.82 48.27
N GLU A 448 34.69 18.22 47.62
CA GLU A 448 34.88 18.11 46.17
C GLU A 448 34.99 16.64 45.71
N ASP A 449 35.61 15.75 46.51
CA ASP A 449 35.72 14.30 46.23
C ASP A 449 34.38 13.55 46.37
N LEU A 450 33.43 14.14 47.10
CA LEU A 450 32.06 13.62 47.24
C LEU A 450 31.18 14.10 46.08
N LYS A 451 31.23 15.39 45.73
CA LYS A 451 30.51 15.89 44.55
C LYS A 451 30.98 15.26 43.24
N ALA A 452 32.29 15.08 43.07
CA ALA A 452 32.85 14.37 41.91
C ALA A 452 32.45 12.88 41.83
N LYS A 453 31.80 12.32 42.86
CA LYS A 453 31.20 10.98 42.87
C LYS A 453 29.68 10.95 42.76
N GLU A 454 29.01 12.09 42.94
CA GLU A 454 27.56 12.22 42.78
C GLU A 454 27.18 12.85 41.42
N GLU A 455 28.05 13.68 40.82
CA GLU A 455 27.88 14.22 39.45
C GLU A 455 28.45 13.30 38.34
N GLN A 456 28.74 12.04 38.66
CA GLN A 456 28.88 10.95 37.68
C GLN A 456 27.81 9.87 37.90
N GLU A 457 26.55 10.29 37.94
CA GLU A 457 25.48 9.40 37.45
C GLU A 457 25.83 8.97 36.03
N LYS A 458 25.84 7.66 35.77
CA LYS A 458 26.09 7.14 34.44
C LYS A 458 24.94 7.54 33.51
N GLU A 459 25.19 8.48 32.61
CA GLU A 459 24.46 8.52 31.34
C GLU A 459 24.70 7.17 30.66
N LYS A 460 23.65 6.35 30.55
CA LYS A 460 23.76 5.00 30.01
C LYS A 460 24.21 5.06 28.56
N THR A 461 25.05 4.13 28.14
CA THR A 461 25.37 4.05 26.72
C THR A 461 24.14 3.58 25.93
N LYS A 462 24.02 3.95 24.65
CA LYS A 462 22.86 3.56 23.81
C LYS A 462 22.64 2.04 23.82
N LEU A 463 23.72 1.28 23.89
CA LEU A 463 23.69 -0.17 24.03
C LEU A 463 23.09 -0.60 25.39
N GLU A 464 23.54 -0.03 26.52
CA GLU A 464 22.98 -0.31 27.86
C GLU A 464 21.49 0.09 27.98
N GLU A 465 21.05 1.13 27.27
CA GLU A 465 19.63 1.52 27.18
C GLU A 465 18.81 0.51 26.36
N HIS A 466 19.32 0.10 25.19
CA HIS A 466 18.61 -0.86 24.34
C HIS A 466 18.54 -2.26 24.96
N GLU A 467 19.60 -2.74 25.63
CA GLU A 467 19.56 -4.01 26.38
C GLU A 467 18.50 -4.00 27.50
N GLU A 468 18.32 -2.87 28.19
CA GLU A 468 17.27 -2.71 29.20
C GLU A 468 15.87 -2.60 28.58
N GLU A 469 15.74 -1.93 27.43
CA GLU A 469 14.50 -1.89 26.64
C GLU A 469 14.05 -3.30 26.24
N VAL A 470 14.98 -4.11 25.71
CA VAL A 470 14.74 -5.51 25.32
C VAL A 470 14.38 -6.37 26.53
N ARG A 471 15.10 -6.22 27.66
CA ARG A 471 14.78 -6.92 28.91
C ARG A 471 13.36 -6.61 29.38
N LYS A 472 12.97 -5.33 29.39
CA LYS A 472 11.63 -4.87 29.79
C LYS A 472 10.53 -5.40 28.86
N LYS A 473 10.73 -5.33 27.54
CA LYS A 473 9.82 -5.90 26.54
C LYS A 473 9.62 -7.41 26.72
N ARG A 474 10.69 -8.14 27.06
CA ARG A 474 10.62 -9.58 27.39
C ARG A 474 9.81 -9.84 28.66
N GLU A 475 10.01 -9.06 29.73
CA GLU A 475 9.23 -9.17 30.97
C GLU A 475 7.72 -8.91 30.74
N GLU A 476 7.38 -7.87 29.98
CA GLU A 476 6.01 -7.53 29.58
C GLU A 476 5.36 -8.62 28.70
N THR A 477 6.14 -9.20 27.77
CA THR A 477 5.72 -10.34 26.94
C THR A 477 5.47 -11.59 27.79
N ILE A 478 6.36 -11.94 28.72
CA ILE A 478 6.20 -13.10 29.63
C ILE A 478 4.94 -12.93 30.49
N GLU A 479 4.66 -11.74 31.00
CA GLU A 479 3.41 -11.50 31.74
C GLU A 479 2.17 -11.64 30.86
N THR A 480 2.21 -11.10 29.64
CA THR A 480 1.10 -11.17 28.68
C THR A 480 0.82 -12.62 28.25
N LEU A 481 1.87 -13.40 27.96
CA LEU A 481 1.77 -14.82 27.63
C LEU A 481 1.30 -15.65 28.84
N SER A 482 1.76 -15.34 30.06
CA SER A 482 1.28 -15.99 31.28
C SER A 482 -0.22 -15.80 31.49
N LYS A 483 -0.74 -14.58 31.28
CA LYS A 483 -2.19 -14.29 31.34
C LYS A 483 -2.96 -15.09 30.28
N LYS A 484 -2.53 -15.05 29.01
CA LYS A 484 -3.13 -15.82 27.89
C LYS A 484 -3.06 -17.34 28.12
N LEU A 485 -2.02 -17.83 28.79
CA LEU A 485 -1.90 -19.24 29.14
C LEU A 485 -2.87 -19.63 30.27
N ILE A 486 -2.96 -18.85 31.35
CA ILE A 486 -3.93 -19.07 32.43
C ILE A 486 -5.37 -19.07 31.88
N GLU A 487 -5.70 -18.12 31.00
CA GLU A 487 -6.99 -18.07 30.30
C GLU A 487 -7.24 -19.34 29.47
N ARG A 488 -6.24 -19.83 28.72
CA ARG A 488 -6.36 -21.08 27.95
C ARG A 488 -6.54 -22.32 28.84
N LEU A 489 -5.89 -22.36 30.01
CA LEU A 489 -6.00 -23.47 30.96
C LEU A 489 -7.30 -23.42 31.80
N SER A 490 -7.97 -22.26 31.91
CA SER A 490 -9.22 -22.06 32.69
C SER A 490 -10.28 -23.12 32.41
N VAL A 491 -10.43 -23.50 31.13
CA VAL A 491 -11.37 -24.51 30.61
C VAL A 491 -11.26 -25.86 31.33
N LEU A 492 -10.08 -26.22 31.84
CA LEU A 492 -9.83 -27.45 32.60
C LEU A 492 -9.61 -27.21 34.10
N THR A 493 -9.17 -26.01 34.51
CA THR A 493 -8.86 -25.73 35.93
C THR A 493 -10.09 -25.34 36.74
N GLU A 494 -11.08 -24.68 36.13
CA GLU A 494 -12.26 -24.11 36.80
C GLU A 494 -13.55 -24.93 36.64
N SER A 495 -13.50 -25.95 35.79
CA SER A 495 -14.61 -26.84 35.43
C SER A 495 -14.76 -28.07 36.35
N SER A 496 -15.78 -28.88 36.08
CA SER A 496 -15.84 -30.27 36.56
C SER A 496 -14.69 -31.06 35.93
N TYR A 497 -13.83 -31.62 36.77
CA TYR A 497 -12.56 -32.21 36.34
C TYR A 497 -12.72 -33.67 35.91
N ASP A 498 -13.53 -33.86 34.87
CA ASP A 498 -13.98 -35.16 34.35
C ASP A 498 -13.42 -35.46 32.94
N GLU A 499 -13.65 -36.68 32.46
CA GLU A 499 -13.13 -37.16 31.18
C GLU A 499 -13.78 -36.51 29.95
N GLU A 500 -15.00 -35.97 30.09
CA GLU A 500 -15.69 -35.27 29.00
C GLU A 500 -15.12 -33.85 28.84
N CYS A 501 -14.84 -33.18 29.95
CA CYS A 501 -14.09 -31.93 29.98
C CYS A 501 -12.67 -32.09 29.40
N LYS A 502 -11.92 -33.13 29.81
CA LYS A 502 -10.58 -33.44 29.24
C LYS A 502 -10.62 -33.68 27.74
N ARG A 503 -11.61 -34.44 27.24
CA ARG A 503 -11.80 -34.67 25.80
C ARG A 503 -12.16 -33.39 25.05
N SER A 504 -13.00 -32.53 25.63
CA SER A 504 -13.35 -31.22 25.06
C SER A 504 -12.13 -30.31 24.95
N PHE A 505 -11.32 -30.22 26.01
CA PHE A 505 -10.05 -29.51 26.05
C PHE A 505 -9.07 -29.99 24.97
N GLN A 506 -8.84 -31.32 24.88
CA GLN A 506 -8.02 -31.92 23.83
C GLN A 506 -8.54 -31.58 22.43
N SER A 507 -9.85 -31.69 22.19
CA SER A 507 -10.47 -31.40 20.88
C SER A 507 -10.26 -29.93 20.47
N LYS A 508 -10.41 -28.99 21.40
CA LYS A 508 -10.14 -27.56 21.16
C LYS A 508 -8.70 -27.33 20.69
N PHE A 509 -7.72 -27.81 21.46
CA PHE A 509 -6.31 -27.61 21.11
C PHE A 509 -5.86 -28.43 19.90
N GLN A 510 -6.53 -29.54 19.59
CA GLN A 510 -6.29 -30.28 18.34
C GLN A 510 -6.76 -29.50 17.11
N ILE A 511 -7.82 -28.68 17.21
CA ILE A 511 -8.24 -27.76 16.15
C ILE A 511 -7.23 -26.60 16.03
N GLU A 512 -6.82 -25.98 17.14
CA GLU A 512 -5.77 -24.94 17.13
C GLU A 512 -4.45 -25.45 16.51
N ALA A 513 -3.98 -26.63 16.91
CA ALA A 513 -2.76 -27.24 16.35
C ALA A 513 -2.88 -27.59 14.85
N ASN A 514 -4.07 -27.96 14.37
CA ASN A 514 -4.31 -28.21 12.94
C ASN A 514 -4.29 -26.93 12.09
N MET A 515 -4.55 -25.76 12.68
CA MET A 515 -4.31 -24.47 12.01
C MET A 515 -2.83 -24.09 12.07
N LEU A 516 -2.22 -24.18 13.25
CA LEU A 516 -0.82 -23.78 13.50
C LEU A 516 0.22 -24.55 12.67
N LYS A 517 0.00 -25.85 12.40
CA LYS A 517 0.93 -26.68 11.58
C LYS A 517 1.08 -26.22 10.11
N MET A 518 0.18 -25.35 9.63
CA MET A 518 0.10 -24.84 8.25
C MET A 518 0.89 -23.53 8.03
N GLU A 519 1.46 -22.97 9.10
CA GLU A 519 2.44 -21.90 8.99
C GLU A 519 3.87 -22.43 8.74
N SER A 520 4.74 -21.54 8.29
CA SER A 520 6.16 -21.80 8.05
C SER A 520 6.83 -22.34 9.32
N PHE A 521 7.53 -23.47 9.22
CA PHE A 521 8.09 -24.23 10.36
C PHE A 521 7.09 -24.59 11.47
N GLY A 522 5.77 -24.39 11.27
CA GLY A 522 4.75 -24.50 12.32
C GLY A 522 4.65 -25.88 12.96
N LEU A 523 4.99 -26.95 12.22
CA LEU A 523 5.10 -28.29 12.78
C LEU A 523 6.29 -28.41 13.76
N ASP A 524 7.45 -27.86 13.41
CA ASP A 524 8.65 -27.83 14.26
C ASP A 524 8.50 -26.88 15.45
N ILE A 525 7.74 -25.79 15.32
CA ILE A 525 7.38 -24.90 16.43
C ILE A 525 6.44 -25.63 17.40
N LEU A 526 5.35 -26.25 16.93
CA LEU A 526 4.47 -27.10 17.74
C LEU A 526 5.25 -28.23 18.42
N HIS A 527 6.15 -28.89 17.70
CA HIS A 527 7.01 -29.93 18.25
C HIS A 527 8.01 -29.36 19.26
N THR A 528 8.53 -28.15 19.09
CA THR A 528 9.41 -27.49 20.06
C THR A 528 8.67 -27.11 21.35
N ILE A 529 7.42 -26.65 21.24
CA ILE A 529 6.53 -26.40 22.40
C ILE A 529 6.23 -27.72 23.13
N GLY A 530 5.95 -28.80 22.40
CA GLY A 530 5.62 -30.12 22.96
C GLY A 530 6.82 -30.96 23.45
N LYS A 531 8.01 -30.76 22.89
CA LYS A 531 9.24 -31.54 23.17
C LYS A 531 10.28 -30.72 23.93
N ILE A 532 9.99 -30.40 25.18
CA ILE A 532 11.04 -29.98 26.13
C ILE A 532 12.02 -31.15 26.41
N ALA A 533 11.66 -32.40 26.04
CA ALA A 533 12.56 -33.54 25.97
C ALA A 533 12.74 -34.08 24.53
N GLU A 534 14.00 -34.08 24.11
CA GLU A 534 14.67 -34.83 23.03
C GLU A 534 14.39 -34.60 21.51
N LEU A 535 15.55 -34.46 20.85
CA LEU A 535 15.97 -34.92 19.52
C LEU A 535 15.62 -34.14 18.24
N GLU A 536 16.66 -34.05 17.41
CA GLU A 536 16.75 -33.39 16.12
C GLU A 536 16.81 -34.42 14.99
N LYS A 537 16.35 -34.03 13.79
CA LYS A 537 17.22 -33.92 12.59
C LYS A 537 16.40 -33.58 11.34
N LEU A 538 16.69 -32.43 10.73
CA LEU A 538 16.83 -32.32 9.27
C LEU A 538 17.55 -31.02 8.87
N LEU A 539 17.80 -30.86 7.57
CA LEU A 539 18.80 -29.96 7.00
C LEU A 539 18.45 -28.47 7.12
N MET A 540 19.34 -27.70 7.76
CA MET A 540 19.37 -26.23 7.67
C MET A 540 20.82 -25.78 7.39
N GLY A 541 21.04 -24.86 6.44
CA GLY A 541 22.39 -24.36 6.11
C GLY A 541 22.96 -23.42 7.18
N LYS A 542 24.29 -23.47 7.43
CA LYS A 542 25.00 -22.90 8.61
C LYS A 542 24.39 -21.62 9.23
N VAL A 543 24.19 -20.55 8.46
CA VAL A 543 23.66 -19.27 8.98
C VAL A 543 22.22 -19.41 9.46
N LEU A 544 21.35 -20.00 8.64
CA LEU A 544 19.95 -20.20 8.98
C LEU A 544 19.76 -21.28 10.06
N ASN A 545 20.71 -22.22 10.14
CA ASN A 545 20.80 -23.20 11.21
C ASN A 545 21.06 -22.51 12.57
N ALA A 546 22.02 -21.58 12.62
CA ALA A 546 22.28 -20.78 13.82
C ALA A 546 21.08 -19.89 14.18
N ALA A 547 20.47 -19.23 13.19
CA ALA A 547 19.30 -18.37 13.41
C ALA A 547 18.08 -19.16 13.94
N TRP A 548 17.79 -20.34 13.38
CA TRP A 548 16.74 -21.24 13.88
C TRP A 548 17.06 -21.77 15.27
N HIS A 549 18.31 -22.10 15.59
CA HIS A 549 18.69 -22.48 16.97
C HIS A 549 18.54 -21.32 17.95
N GLY A 550 18.80 -20.08 17.52
CA GLY A 550 18.47 -18.87 18.27
C GLY A 550 16.98 -18.78 18.60
N SER A 551 16.11 -18.77 17.58
CA SER A 551 14.66 -18.72 17.80
C SER A 551 14.11 -19.92 18.56
N LYS A 552 14.67 -21.12 18.38
CA LYS A 552 14.32 -22.30 19.18
C LYS A 552 14.68 -22.12 20.65
N TYR A 553 15.84 -21.54 20.95
CA TYR A 553 16.28 -21.22 22.32
C TYR A 553 15.42 -20.12 22.95
N GLU A 554 15.13 -19.05 22.20
CA GLU A 554 14.21 -17.96 22.56
C GLU A 554 12.81 -18.51 22.92
N ILE A 555 12.22 -19.33 22.05
CA ILE A 555 10.97 -20.06 22.28
C ILE A 555 11.05 -20.90 23.57
N GLN A 556 12.11 -21.70 23.74
CA GLN A 556 12.24 -22.60 24.89
C GLN A 556 12.49 -21.87 26.22
N SER A 557 13.16 -20.72 26.21
CA SER A 557 13.36 -19.88 27.40
C SER A 557 12.05 -19.20 27.79
N THR A 558 11.42 -18.47 26.86
CA THR A 558 10.14 -17.77 27.09
C THR A 558 9.04 -18.71 27.56
N LEU A 559 8.89 -19.89 26.94
CA LEU A 559 7.92 -20.90 27.37
C LEU A 559 8.24 -21.45 28.76
N ARG A 560 9.52 -21.64 29.12
CA ARG A 560 9.91 -22.11 30.46
C ARG A 560 9.57 -21.07 31.51
N GLU A 561 9.96 -19.82 31.30
CA GLU A 561 9.67 -18.69 32.20
C GLU A 561 8.16 -18.48 32.39
N VAL A 562 7.38 -18.58 31.30
CA VAL A 562 5.90 -18.53 31.34
C VAL A 562 5.32 -19.74 32.11
N CYS A 563 5.78 -20.96 31.85
CA CYS A 563 5.32 -22.15 32.58
C CYS A 563 5.66 -22.07 34.08
N ASP A 564 6.90 -21.69 34.43
CA ASP A 564 7.34 -21.57 35.81
C ASP A 564 6.55 -20.49 36.56
N LYS A 565 6.25 -19.35 35.92
CA LYS A 565 5.38 -18.28 36.48
C LYS A 565 3.95 -18.80 36.71
N VAL A 566 3.39 -19.57 35.78
CA VAL A 566 2.02 -20.13 35.87
C VAL A 566 1.90 -21.31 36.85
N LEU A 567 2.97 -22.09 37.06
CA LEU A 567 3.02 -23.24 37.98
C LEU A 567 3.34 -22.83 39.43
N ASN A 568 4.17 -21.80 39.63
CA ASN A 568 4.61 -21.34 40.95
C ASN A 568 3.84 -20.12 41.49
N ASP A 569 2.85 -19.60 40.73
CA ASP A 569 1.83 -18.62 41.14
C ASP A 569 1.42 -18.83 42.61
N LYS A 570 1.82 -17.91 43.51
CA LYS A 570 1.64 -18.12 44.95
C LYS A 570 0.21 -17.85 45.40
N ASP A 571 -0.54 -17.07 44.64
CA ASP A 571 -1.87 -16.57 44.99
C ASP A 571 -2.97 -17.61 44.67
N GLU A 572 -2.73 -18.47 43.67
CA GLU A 572 -3.66 -19.54 43.30
C GLU A 572 -3.53 -20.80 44.21
N PRO A 573 -4.63 -21.39 44.74
CA PRO A 573 -4.58 -22.58 45.59
C PRO A 573 -3.90 -23.81 44.96
N LYS A 574 -3.18 -24.59 45.79
CA LYS A 574 -2.36 -25.75 45.37
C LYS A 574 -3.10 -26.74 44.45
N PHE A 575 -4.39 -27.01 44.67
CA PHE A 575 -5.15 -27.95 43.83
C PHE A 575 -5.34 -27.45 42.38
N LYS A 576 -5.56 -26.14 42.19
CA LYS A 576 -5.60 -25.53 40.85
C LYS A 576 -4.23 -25.54 40.19
N ARG A 577 -3.14 -25.36 40.94
CA ARG A 577 -1.76 -25.44 40.38
C ARG A 577 -1.42 -26.84 39.89
N VAL A 578 -1.89 -27.89 40.58
CA VAL A 578 -1.83 -29.28 40.08
C VAL A 578 -2.65 -29.43 38.80
N ARG A 579 -3.90 -28.92 38.74
CA ARG A 579 -4.70 -28.93 37.49
C ARG A 579 -4.04 -28.15 36.34
N ARG A 580 -3.36 -27.02 36.62
CA ARG A 580 -2.57 -26.28 35.61
C ARG A 580 -1.45 -27.15 35.04
N ALA A 581 -0.72 -27.88 35.88
CA ALA A 581 0.32 -28.82 35.45
C ALA A 581 -0.25 -29.98 34.61
N GLU A 582 -1.34 -30.60 35.04
CA GLU A 582 -2.00 -31.68 34.31
C GLU A 582 -2.57 -31.20 32.95
N ALA A 583 -3.14 -29.99 32.90
CA ALA A 583 -3.59 -29.35 31.67
C ALA A 583 -2.44 -29.00 30.70
N LEU A 584 -1.28 -28.57 31.21
CA LEU A 584 -0.07 -28.32 30.42
C LEU A 584 0.49 -29.61 29.82
N ILE A 585 0.47 -30.72 30.57
CA ILE A 585 0.83 -32.04 30.04
C ILE A 585 -0.10 -32.40 28.88
N LEU A 586 -1.42 -32.29 29.04
CA LEU A 586 -2.39 -32.56 27.96
C LEU A 586 -2.20 -31.67 26.72
N LEU A 587 -1.83 -30.41 26.91
CA LEU A 587 -1.55 -29.46 25.82
C LEU A 587 -0.27 -29.84 25.04
N GLY A 588 0.83 -30.11 25.75
CA GLY A 588 2.09 -30.55 25.14
C GLY A 588 1.93 -31.88 24.39
N ASP A 589 1.11 -32.79 24.94
CA ASP A 589 0.80 -34.09 24.37
C ASP A 589 0.05 -33.98 23.01
N VAL A 590 -0.84 -32.99 22.85
CA VAL A 590 -1.51 -32.67 21.57
C VAL A 590 -0.53 -32.06 20.55
N PHE A 591 0.31 -31.11 20.97
CA PHE A 591 1.26 -30.46 20.08
C PHE A 591 2.38 -31.40 19.60
N ALA A 592 2.91 -32.26 20.49
CA ALA A 592 3.91 -33.26 20.15
C ALA A 592 3.39 -34.38 19.22
N LYS A 593 2.09 -34.69 19.26
CA LYS A 593 1.45 -35.73 18.42
C LYS A 593 0.87 -35.19 17.11
N THR A 594 0.82 -33.87 16.94
CA THR A 594 0.33 -33.24 15.70
C THR A 594 1.28 -33.56 14.55
N THR A 595 0.71 -33.87 13.38
CA THR A 595 1.43 -34.27 12.16
C THR A 595 0.78 -33.67 10.91
N ARG A 596 1.57 -33.52 9.84
CA ARG A 596 1.09 -33.20 8.49
C ARG A 596 0.79 -34.50 7.73
N THR A 597 -0.33 -34.52 7.01
CA THR A 597 -0.65 -35.53 5.98
C THR A 597 0.30 -35.36 4.78
N LYS A 598 0.33 -36.32 3.83
CA LYS A 598 1.23 -36.23 2.67
C LYS A 598 1.07 -34.94 1.86
N VAL A 599 -0.16 -34.49 1.62
CA VAL A 599 -0.42 -33.25 0.85
C VAL A 599 0.03 -32.02 1.63
N GLU A 600 -0.31 -31.91 2.92
CA GLU A 600 0.15 -30.83 3.80
C GLU A 600 1.68 -30.81 3.96
N GLN A 601 2.31 -31.99 3.91
CA GLN A 601 3.77 -32.14 3.99
C GLN A 601 4.44 -31.77 2.67
N GLU A 602 3.87 -32.14 1.51
CA GLU A 602 4.35 -31.74 0.18
C GLU A 602 4.25 -30.21 -0.01
N GLU A 603 3.14 -29.59 0.41
CA GLU A 603 2.97 -28.12 0.38
C GLU A 603 4.01 -27.39 1.24
N ALA A 604 4.39 -27.94 2.40
CA ALA A 604 5.40 -27.35 3.29
C ALA A 604 6.85 -27.65 2.85
N GLN A 605 7.13 -28.86 2.38
CA GLN A 605 8.47 -29.30 1.95
C GLN A 605 8.98 -28.47 0.78
N ILE A 606 8.11 -28.00 -0.12
CA ILE A 606 8.51 -27.09 -1.21
C ILE A 606 9.16 -25.82 -0.63
N PHE A 607 8.64 -25.26 0.46
CA PHE A 607 9.23 -24.08 1.11
C PHE A 607 10.53 -24.43 1.84
N GLU A 608 10.50 -25.47 2.67
CA GLU A 608 11.64 -25.95 3.47
C GLU A 608 12.84 -26.33 2.58
N GLU A 609 12.60 -26.94 1.41
CA GLU A 609 13.63 -27.34 0.44
C GLU A 609 14.19 -26.16 -0.38
N LEU A 610 13.36 -25.18 -0.80
CA LEU A 610 13.86 -23.95 -1.43
C LEU A 610 14.85 -23.21 -0.52
N VAL A 611 14.50 -23.10 0.77
CA VAL A 611 15.32 -22.45 1.81
C VAL A 611 16.65 -23.21 2.02
N ALA A 612 16.63 -24.53 1.94
CA ALA A 612 17.83 -25.37 1.98
C ALA A 612 18.67 -25.30 0.68
N GLU A 613 18.08 -25.10 -0.50
CA GLU A 613 18.82 -24.92 -1.76
C GLU A 613 19.56 -23.58 -1.82
N ALA A 614 18.88 -22.48 -1.47
CA ALA A 614 19.45 -21.13 -1.48
C ALA A 614 20.68 -21.01 -0.56
N THR A 615 20.70 -21.74 0.56
CA THR A 615 21.86 -21.79 1.46
C THR A 615 22.98 -22.73 0.99
N LYS A 616 22.68 -23.80 0.25
CA LYS A 616 23.70 -24.71 -0.33
C LYS A 616 24.56 -24.01 -1.39
N LYS A 617 23.96 -23.29 -2.34
CA LYS A 617 24.70 -22.65 -3.45
C LYS A 617 25.60 -21.48 -3.01
N LYS A 618 25.40 -20.94 -1.80
CA LYS A 618 26.26 -19.90 -1.18
C LYS A 618 27.51 -20.47 -0.48
N GLN A 619 27.67 -21.79 -0.40
CA GLN A 619 28.86 -22.48 0.13
C GLN A 619 29.71 -23.17 -0.97
N ALA A 620 29.31 -23.03 -2.23
CA ALA A 620 29.97 -23.62 -3.41
C ALA A 620 30.58 -22.54 -4.33
N LYS A 621 30.97 -21.40 -3.75
CA LYS A 621 31.52 -20.23 -4.43
C LYS A 621 32.55 -19.55 -3.54
#